data_AF-A0A519TE23-F1
#
_entry.id   AF-A0A519TE23-F1
#
_cell.length_a   1.000
_cell.length_b   1.000
_cell.length_c   1.000
_cell.angle_alpha   90.00
_cell.angle_beta   90.00
_cell.angle_gamma   90.00
#
_symmetry.space_group_name_H-M   'P 1'
#
loop_
_entity.id
_entity.type
_entity.pdbx_description
1 polymer ?
#
loop_
_entity_poly.entity_id
_entity_poly.type
_entity_poly.pdbx_seq_one_letter_code
_entity_poly.pdbx_strand_id
1 'polypeptide(L)'
;TYPAFRRQAERLAQHRRDYNGLKVQVVTTKEVFNEYASGAQDVTAIRDLMKQVYDRNPSPATRRNYLLLFGDASYDYKASPFNNRDLEPAWWKNARRPFTYDTNVNADQYNQNLVPTYESRESFLPVDSYRDNAEGRSSYASEDYYGLLDDSEGNWDEFGNGTYESCDIGIGRIPVRPPRGQATNDDQARQVVDKIMDYDATASFGKWRNRMTLTADDNDPIIGMVFTVESETRFAPTLQKGDPAYNIRKAYLDLFPQQSVAAGQRSPAAEAAINDVLDQGTLLIGYTGHGGPESLADEKIITKASLLALTNKNRLAFFVTGTCDLSTYDNPDYTSAGEAVLTDNLSAGAIGLFTTTRVVYSNQNTELVDSMYAQLLRRNAAGDLPYLGNAGRMAKIEAGVNGDINNRNYTLLADPTTRLAYPRQRVLIDSINGRKVVSLQLSLDTLKALSRARISGHIENHNAFNAGFNGTADITIFDKPTSVNTLGDEGGAIVPVQVQENIVYGGQASVRAGRFSVNFIVPKDISYSVGLGKISLYAADYTNKVDAQGYQLVPIGGAALNATGDVTPPEVRLFMDDDSFVSG
;
A
#
# COMPACT_ATOMS: atom_id res chain seq x y z
N THR A 1 19.54 -11.18 7.04
CA THR A 1 19.63 -9.79 7.56
C THR A 1 21.08 -9.35 7.68
N TYR A 2 21.37 -8.05 7.61
CA TYR A 2 22.69 -7.51 7.94
C TYR A 2 23.07 -7.81 9.42
N PRO A 3 24.34 -8.17 9.75
CA PRO A 3 24.72 -8.57 11.11
C PRO A 3 24.35 -7.57 12.21
N ALA A 4 24.51 -6.26 11.99
CA ALA A 4 24.19 -5.26 13.01
C ALA A 4 22.69 -5.19 13.33
N PHE A 5 21.82 -5.58 12.39
CA PHE A 5 20.37 -5.53 12.56
C PHE A 5 19.78 -6.80 13.15
N ARG A 6 20.60 -7.83 13.44
CA ARG A 6 20.14 -9.12 13.95
C ARG A 6 19.22 -9.00 15.15
N ARG A 7 19.53 -8.11 16.10
CA ARG A 7 18.69 -7.88 17.29
C ARG A 7 17.28 -7.42 16.91
N GLN A 8 17.16 -6.48 15.98
CA GLN A 8 15.86 -5.96 15.54
C GLN A 8 15.11 -7.00 14.68
N ALA A 9 15.83 -7.76 13.85
CA ALA A 9 15.27 -8.88 13.11
C ALA A 9 14.67 -9.95 14.04
N GLU A 10 15.34 -10.28 15.15
CA GLU A 10 14.82 -11.23 16.14
C GLU A 10 13.59 -10.70 16.89
N ARG A 11 13.52 -9.38 17.16
CA ARG A 11 12.31 -8.77 17.72
C ARG A 11 11.12 -8.94 16.78
N LEU A 12 11.29 -8.63 15.49
CA LEU A 12 10.24 -8.82 14.49
C LEU A 12 9.87 -10.31 14.34
N ALA A 13 10.87 -11.19 14.29
CA ALA A 13 10.64 -12.64 14.22
C ALA A 13 9.84 -13.14 15.42
N GLN A 14 10.16 -12.69 16.63
CA GLN A 14 9.42 -13.06 17.83
C GLN A 14 7.98 -12.54 17.78
N HIS A 15 7.78 -11.28 17.37
CA HIS A 15 6.43 -10.74 17.15
C HIS A 15 5.63 -11.59 16.15
N ARG A 16 6.22 -12.02 15.02
CA ARG A 16 5.55 -12.89 14.04
C ARG A 16 5.25 -14.29 14.57
N ARG A 17 6.09 -14.84 15.46
CA ARG A 17 5.79 -16.10 16.17
C ARG A 17 4.57 -15.92 17.09
N ASP A 18 4.53 -14.84 17.87
CA ASP A 18 3.51 -14.62 18.89
C ASP A 18 2.16 -14.16 18.29
N TYR A 19 2.20 -13.25 17.32
CA TYR A 19 1.02 -12.63 16.73
C TYR A 19 0.42 -13.45 15.57
N ASN A 20 1.26 -14.06 14.73
CA ASN A 20 0.80 -14.81 13.56
C ASN A 20 0.92 -16.33 13.71
N GLY A 21 1.62 -16.83 14.75
CA GLY A 21 1.88 -18.27 14.90
C GLY A 21 2.85 -18.83 13.85
N LEU A 22 3.67 -17.97 13.23
CA LEU A 22 4.59 -18.37 12.16
C LEU A 22 5.83 -19.05 12.74
N LYS A 23 6.41 -19.99 11.98
CA LYS A 23 7.75 -20.50 12.24
C LYS A 23 8.76 -19.59 11.55
N VAL A 24 9.53 -18.85 12.33
CA VAL A 24 10.47 -17.86 11.82
C VAL A 24 11.90 -18.18 12.26
N GLN A 25 12.85 -18.08 11.33
CA GLN A 25 14.28 -18.19 11.58
C GLN A 25 14.98 -16.91 11.13
N VAL A 26 15.90 -16.40 11.94
CA VAL A 26 16.77 -15.27 11.58
C VAL A 26 18.17 -15.80 11.32
N VAL A 27 18.73 -15.42 10.16
CA VAL A 27 20.12 -15.67 9.78
C VAL A 27 20.73 -14.39 9.22
N THR A 28 22.01 -14.18 9.52
CA THR A 28 22.78 -13.04 9.03
C THR A 28 23.37 -13.32 7.66
N THR A 29 23.59 -12.29 6.83
CA THR A 29 24.22 -12.44 5.52
C THR A 29 25.59 -13.12 5.62
N LYS A 30 26.37 -12.81 6.66
CA LYS A 30 27.65 -13.47 6.95
C LYS A 30 27.51 -14.98 7.18
N GLU A 31 26.51 -15.41 7.94
CA GLU A 31 26.25 -16.85 8.16
C GLU A 31 25.88 -17.54 6.85
N VAL A 32 25.04 -16.91 6.02
CA VAL A 32 24.63 -17.44 4.72
C VAL A 32 25.82 -17.55 3.76
N PHE A 33 26.63 -16.50 3.63
CA PHE A 33 27.80 -16.50 2.76
C PHE A 33 28.83 -17.55 3.17
N ASN A 34 29.07 -17.72 4.47
CA ASN A 34 29.98 -18.76 4.97
C ASN A 34 29.51 -20.17 4.59
N GLU A 35 28.21 -20.43 4.66
CA GLU A 35 27.65 -21.76 4.41
C GLU A 35 27.51 -22.08 2.91
N TYR A 36 27.04 -21.12 2.10
CA TYR A 36 26.67 -21.38 0.70
C TYR A 36 27.63 -20.78 -0.33
N ALA A 37 28.55 -19.88 0.06
CA ALA A 37 29.50 -19.24 -0.86
C ALA A 37 30.94 -19.18 -0.32
N SER A 38 31.31 -20.03 0.65
CA SER A 38 32.65 -20.06 1.25
C SER A 38 33.13 -18.69 1.79
N GLY A 39 32.20 -17.85 2.23
CA GLY A 39 32.44 -16.52 2.78
C GLY A 39 32.39 -15.37 1.77
N ALA A 40 32.25 -15.65 0.48
CA ALA A 40 32.09 -14.61 -0.55
C ALA A 40 30.68 -14.00 -0.51
N GLN A 41 30.59 -12.68 -0.71
CA GLN A 41 29.30 -11.99 -0.85
C GLN A 41 28.71 -12.31 -2.23
N ASP A 42 27.85 -13.33 -2.27
CA ASP A 42 27.24 -13.82 -3.50
C ASP A 42 25.72 -13.91 -3.31
N VAL A 43 24.96 -13.37 -4.26
CA VAL A 43 23.48 -13.46 -4.29
C VAL A 43 23.02 -14.91 -4.39
N THR A 44 23.77 -15.78 -5.08
CA THR A 44 23.43 -17.20 -5.22
C THR A 44 23.37 -17.91 -3.87
N ALA A 45 24.18 -17.50 -2.89
CA ALA A 45 24.14 -18.08 -1.54
C ALA A 45 22.80 -17.88 -0.82
N ILE A 46 22.16 -16.72 -1.00
CA ILE A 46 20.83 -16.44 -0.43
C ILE A 46 19.78 -17.29 -1.15
N ARG A 47 19.88 -17.41 -2.47
CA ARG A 47 18.98 -18.26 -3.27
C ARG A 47 19.15 -19.74 -2.92
N ASP A 48 20.36 -20.23 -2.74
CA ASP A 48 20.65 -21.64 -2.39
C ASP A 48 20.13 -22.01 -1.00
N LEU A 49 20.25 -21.10 -0.03
CA LEU A 49 19.55 -21.25 1.25
C LEU A 49 18.05 -21.40 1.04
N MET A 50 17.44 -20.53 0.22
CA MET A 50 16.00 -20.59 -0.02
C MET A 50 15.57 -21.83 -0.80
N LYS A 51 16.37 -22.29 -1.77
CA LYS A 51 16.17 -23.56 -2.47
C LYS A 51 16.18 -24.72 -1.49
N GLN A 52 17.15 -24.75 -0.57
CA GLN A 52 17.20 -25.78 0.47
C GLN A 52 15.96 -25.74 1.39
N VAL A 53 15.48 -24.55 1.77
CA VAL A 53 14.26 -24.39 2.57
C VAL A 53 13.01 -24.82 1.79
N TYR A 54 12.95 -24.51 0.50
CA TYR A 54 11.87 -24.89 -0.40
C TYR A 54 11.79 -26.40 -0.59
N ASP A 55 12.90 -27.05 -0.95
CA ASP A 55 12.96 -28.50 -1.18
C ASP A 55 12.65 -29.32 0.09
N ARG A 56 12.96 -28.77 1.27
CA ARG A 56 12.66 -29.39 2.57
C ARG A 56 11.23 -29.20 3.03
N ASN A 57 10.41 -28.42 2.32
CA ASN A 57 9.02 -28.22 2.68
C ASN A 57 8.19 -29.46 2.32
N PRO A 58 7.69 -30.24 3.29
CA PRO A 58 6.98 -31.48 2.99
C PRO A 58 5.54 -31.22 2.49
N SER A 59 5.09 -29.97 2.43
CA SER A 59 3.70 -29.63 2.11
C SER A 59 3.59 -28.27 1.40
N PRO A 60 4.23 -28.08 0.23
CA PRO A 60 4.30 -26.78 -0.45
C PRO A 60 2.91 -26.22 -0.85
N ALA A 61 1.91 -27.09 -1.02
CA ALA A 61 0.54 -26.70 -1.29
C ALA A 61 -0.17 -26.02 -0.10
N THR A 62 0.23 -26.32 1.14
CA THR A 62 -0.44 -25.83 2.36
C THR A 62 0.47 -25.02 3.29
N ARG A 63 1.79 -25.13 3.14
CA ARG A 63 2.80 -24.36 3.87
C ARG A 63 3.56 -23.52 2.88
N ARG A 64 3.32 -22.21 2.87
CA ARG A 64 4.06 -21.28 2.03
C ARG A 64 5.29 -20.77 2.77
N ASN A 65 6.40 -20.67 2.04
CA ASN A 65 7.62 -20.05 2.53
C ASN A 65 7.59 -18.54 2.22
N TYR A 66 8.25 -17.77 3.07
CA TYR A 66 8.41 -16.33 2.91
C TYR A 66 9.87 -15.95 3.16
N LEU A 67 10.38 -14.95 2.43
CA LEU A 67 11.70 -14.38 2.62
C LEU A 67 11.61 -12.89 2.89
N LEU A 68 12.09 -12.46 4.06
CA LEU A 68 12.31 -11.04 4.37
C LEU A 68 13.80 -10.71 4.27
N LEU A 69 14.13 -9.80 3.36
CA LEU A 69 15.45 -9.20 3.23
C LEU A 69 15.50 -7.95 4.09
N PHE A 70 16.21 -8.04 5.22
CA PHE A 70 16.26 -6.99 6.24
C PHE A 70 17.62 -6.30 6.23
N GLY A 71 17.68 -5.19 5.48
CA GLY A 71 18.86 -4.38 5.17
C GLY A 71 18.78 -3.81 3.76
N ASP A 72 19.42 -2.68 3.55
CA ASP A 72 19.48 -2.00 2.25
C ASP A 72 20.34 -2.75 1.21
N ALA A 73 20.14 -2.46 -0.08
CA ALA A 73 20.94 -3.04 -1.16
C ALA A 73 21.97 -2.04 -1.68
N SER A 74 22.76 -2.45 -2.68
CA SER A 74 23.56 -1.52 -3.46
C SER A 74 23.89 -2.10 -4.83
N TYR A 75 24.05 -1.20 -5.81
CA TYR A 75 24.28 -1.47 -7.23
C TYR A 75 25.47 -2.38 -7.58
N ASP A 76 26.41 -2.53 -6.64
CA ASP A 76 27.66 -3.22 -6.89
C ASP A 76 27.80 -4.46 -6.01
N TYR A 77 26.84 -5.37 -6.15
CA TYR A 77 27.01 -6.72 -5.63
C TYR A 77 27.88 -7.61 -6.52
N LYS A 78 28.04 -7.26 -7.81
CA LYS A 78 28.78 -8.06 -8.79
C LYS A 78 30.29 -7.79 -8.80
N ALA A 79 30.78 -6.82 -8.02
CA ALA A 79 32.18 -6.38 -8.02
C ALA A 79 32.70 -6.13 -9.45
N SER A 80 31.87 -5.48 -10.27
CA SER A 80 32.13 -5.28 -11.70
C SER A 80 33.48 -4.56 -11.93
N PRO A 81 34.30 -4.99 -12.91
CA PRO A 81 35.51 -4.24 -13.26
C PRO A 81 35.22 -2.79 -13.68
N PHE A 82 33.98 -2.48 -14.08
CA PHE A 82 33.51 -1.13 -14.40
C PHE A 82 33.28 -0.21 -13.20
N ASN A 83 33.40 -0.72 -11.96
CA ASN A 83 33.53 0.14 -10.78
C ASN A 83 34.87 0.91 -10.78
N ASN A 84 35.83 0.45 -11.59
CA ASN A 84 36.94 1.29 -11.98
C ASN A 84 36.45 2.32 -13.00
N ARG A 85 36.46 3.61 -12.59
CA ARG A 85 36.10 4.75 -13.43
C ARG A 85 36.85 4.79 -14.77
N ASP A 86 38.07 4.25 -14.81
CA ASP A 86 38.89 4.21 -16.01
C ASP A 86 38.47 3.13 -17.00
N LEU A 87 37.65 2.16 -16.57
CA LEU A 87 37.12 1.07 -17.39
C LEU A 87 35.66 1.31 -17.81
N GLU A 88 34.97 2.27 -17.21
CA GLU A 88 33.55 2.59 -17.49
C GLU A 88 33.25 2.74 -19.00
N PRO A 89 32.21 2.06 -19.53
CA PRO A 89 31.78 2.25 -20.91
C PRO A 89 31.38 3.70 -21.18
N ALA A 90 31.59 4.18 -22.42
CA ALA A 90 31.28 5.56 -22.78
C ALA A 90 29.80 5.93 -22.54
N TRP A 91 28.88 4.99 -22.73
CA TRP A 91 27.45 5.21 -22.47
C TRP A 91 27.15 5.40 -20.99
N TRP A 92 27.94 4.81 -20.08
CA TRP A 92 27.76 4.94 -18.64
C TRP A 92 27.88 6.42 -18.26
N LYS A 93 28.72 7.21 -18.96
CA LYS A 93 28.90 8.68 -18.81
C LYS A 93 27.58 9.43 -18.92
N ASN A 94 26.75 8.91 -19.83
CA ASN A 94 25.39 9.31 -20.16
C ASN A 94 24.29 8.96 -19.14
N ALA A 95 24.54 7.99 -18.26
CA ALA A 95 23.51 7.24 -17.53
C ALA A 95 23.40 7.64 -16.05
N ARG A 96 22.48 7.00 -15.30
CA ARG A 96 22.39 7.15 -13.85
C ARG A 96 23.68 6.60 -13.25
N ARG A 97 24.52 7.48 -12.72
CA ARG A 97 25.83 7.11 -12.17
C ARG A 97 25.83 7.29 -10.66
N PRO A 98 26.22 6.26 -9.90
CA PRO A 98 26.56 6.43 -8.50
C PRO A 98 27.75 7.39 -8.36
N PHE A 99 27.73 8.17 -7.30
CA PHE A 99 28.77 9.05 -6.82
C PHE A 99 29.19 10.14 -7.83
N THR A 100 28.29 10.52 -8.75
CA THR A 100 28.57 11.48 -9.84
C THR A 100 29.11 12.82 -9.32
N TYR A 101 28.68 13.26 -8.15
CA TYR A 101 28.95 14.58 -7.61
C TYR A 101 29.74 14.60 -6.30
N ASP A 102 30.14 13.44 -5.77
CA ASP A 102 30.86 13.36 -4.51
C ASP A 102 32.28 12.82 -4.74
N THR A 103 33.23 13.75 -4.87
CA THR A 103 34.64 13.45 -5.13
C THR A 103 35.39 12.93 -3.90
N ASN A 104 34.73 12.84 -2.74
CA ASN A 104 35.32 12.40 -1.48
C ASN A 104 34.77 11.04 -1.01
N VAL A 105 33.99 10.34 -1.84
CA VAL A 105 33.42 9.02 -1.53
C VAL A 105 34.48 7.94 -1.70
N ASN A 106 34.85 7.30 -0.59
CA ASN A 106 35.38 5.94 -0.63
C ASN A 106 34.23 4.98 -0.93
N ALA A 107 34.00 4.64 -2.21
CA ALA A 107 32.88 3.82 -2.65
C ALA A 107 32.68 2.58 -1.76
N ASP A 108 33.74 1.90 -1.35
CA ASP A 108 33.70 0.69 -0.49
C ASP A 108 33.20 0.95 0.94
N GLN A 109 33.34 2.17 1.45
CA GLN A 109 32.83 2.57 2.77
C GLN A 109 31.30 2.82 2.75
N TYR A 110 30.75 3.16 1.58
CA TYR A 110 29.39 3.66 1.41
C TYR A 110 28.49 2.72 0.58
N ASN A 111 29.07 1.90 -0.30
CA ASN A 111 28.47 0.75 -0.96
C ASN A 111 28.38 -0.41 0.06
N GLN A 112 27.45 -0.29 1.01
CA GLN A 112 27.40 -1.26 2.11
C GLN A 112 26.72 -2.57 1.76
N ASN A 113 26.06 -2.64 0.59
CA ASN A 113 25.32 -3.78 0.05
C ASN A 113 24.84 -4.75 1.15
N LEU A 114 24.08 -4.21 2.11
CA LEU A 114 23.91 -4.81 3.43
C LEU A 114 23.24 -6.18 3.33
N VAL A 115 22.27 -6.26 2.40
CA VAL A 115 21.68 -7.48 1.88
C VAL A 115 21.59 -7.33 0.35
N PRO A 116 22.36 -8.11 -0.43
CA PRO A 116 22.36 -8.03 -1.88
C PRO A 116 20.97 -8.11 -2.52
N THR A 117 20.77 -7.41 -3.63
CA THR A 117 19.64 -7.59 -4.56
C THR A 117 20.16 -8.16 -5.87
N TYR A 118 19.30 -8.80 -6.67
CA TYR A 118 19.70 -9.28 -7.99
C TYR A 118 19.44 -8.22 -9.05
N GLU A 119 20.50 -7.80 -9.74
CA GLU A 119 20.44 -6.78 -10.77
C GLU A 119 20.91 -7.30 -12.13
N SER A 120 20.44 -6.68 -13.22
CA SER A 120 21.03 -6.86 -14.55
C SER A 120 22.43 -6.25 -14.63
N ARG A 121 23.24 -6.61 -15.63
CA ARG A 121 24.53 -5.95 -15.91
C ARG A 121 24.35 -4.48 -16.28
N GLU A 122 23.17 -4.14 -16.79
CA GLU A 122 22.80 -2.83 -17.32
C GLU A 122 21.79 -2.12 -16.41
N SER A 123 21.85 -2.36 -15.10
CA SER A 123 20.88 -1.89 -14.11
C SER A 123 20.78 -0.36 -14.02
N PHE A 124 21.71 0.39 -14.61
CA PHE A 124 21.70 1.85 -14.67
C PHE A 124 21.09 2.45 -15.92
N LEU A 125 20.70 1.60 -16.87
CA LEU A 125 19.89 2.05 -17.97
C LEU A 125 18.57 2.60 -17.44
N PRO A 126 18.15 3.81 -17.87
CA PRO A 126 16.84 4.33 -17.54
C PRO A 126 15.76 3.37 -18.03
N VAL A 127 15.83 2.92 -19.29
CA VAL A 127 14.86 2.00 -19.90
C VAL A 127 15.59 0.96 -20.76
N ASP A 128 14.95 -0.19 -21.00
CA ASP A 128 15.46 -1.23 -21.91
C ASP A 128 15.73 -0.63 -23.31
N SER A 129 16.96 -0.80 -23.82
CA SER A 129 17.35 -0.27 -25.14
C SER A 129 18.56 -0.98 -25.76
N TYR A 130 18.59 -1.04 -27.09
CA TYR A 130 19.73 -1.52 -27.86
C TYR A 130 20.86 -0.48 -27.90
N ARG A 131 22.10 -0.91 -27.65
CA ARG A 131 23.32 -0.10 -27.77
C ARG A 131 24.48 -0.97 -28.28
N ASP A 132 25.42 -0.37 -29.00
CA ASP A 132 26.62 -1.07 -29.46
C ASP A 132 27.54 -1.44 -28.28
N ASN A 133 28.09 -2.67 -28.30
CA ASN A 133 28.93 -3.24 -27.24
C ASN A 133 28.26 -3.33 -25.85
N ALA A 134 26.94 -3.45 -25.81
CA ALA A 134 26.21 -3.60 -24.55
C ALA A 134 26.42 -4.99 -23.91
N GLU A 135 26.44 -5.04 -22.58
CA GLU A 135 26.51 -6.28 -21.79
C GLU A 135 25.13 -6.86 -21.47
N GLY A 136 24.08 -6.10 -21.79
CA GLY A 136 22.66 -6.44 -21.77
C GLY A 136 21.82 -5.34 -22.45
N ARG A 137 20.52 -5.53 -22.53
CA ARG A 137 19.55 -4.50 -22.99
C ARG A 137 18.61 -4.08 -21.86
N SER A 138 18.32 -5.01 -20.98
CA SER A 138 17.37 -4.95 -19.90
C SER A 138 17.91 -4.31 -18.61
N SER A 139 17.11 -3.43 -17.98
CA SER A 139 17.42 -2.80 -16.68
C SER A 139 16.48 -3.32 -15.60
N TYR A 140 17.03 -3.97 -14.58
CA TYR A 140 16.25 -4.38 -13.42
C TYR A 140 17.07 -4.54 -12.15
N ALA A 141 16.40 -4.34 -11.02
CA ALA A 141 16.84 -4.69 -9.67
C ALA A 141 15.67 -5.37 -8.96
N SER A 142 15.84 -6.64 -8.60
CA SER A 142 14.73 -7.51 -8.25
C SER A 142 15.06 -8.50 -7.14
N GLU A 143 14.12 -8.63 -6.21
CA GLU A 143 14.17 -9.66 -5.18
C GLU A 143 13.61 -11.00 -5.66
N ASP A 144 12.91 -11.01 -6.79
CA ASP A 144 12.24 -12.19 -7.34
C ASP A 144 13.21 -13.34 -7.56
N TYR A 145 14.47 -13.04 -7.91
CA TYR A 145 15.56 -14.02 -8.08
C TYR A 145 15.66 -15.01 -6.90
N TYR A 146 15.46 -14.53 -5.67
CA TYR A 146 15.55 -15.36 -4.46
C TYR A 146 14.36 -16.31 -4.26
N GLY A 147 13.29 -16.14 -5.04
CA GLY A 147 12.12 -17.00 -5.01
C GLY A 147 11.86 -17.75 -6.29
N LEU A 148 12.75 -17.69 -7.28
CA LEU A 148 12.75 -18.58 -8.43
C LEU A 148 13.49 -19.86 -8.06
N LEU A 149 12.78 -20.91 -7.65
CA LEU A 149 13.36 -22.05 -6.95
C LEU A 149 13.13 -23.39 -7.66
N ASP A 150 12.51 -23.41 -8.83
CA ASP A 150 12.48 -24.61 -9.66
C ASP A 150 13.86 -24.87 -10.28
N ASP A 151 14.17 -26.15 -10.55
CA ASP A 151 15.50 -26.59 -11.01
C ASP A 151 15.91 -26.00 -12.38
N SER A 152 14.94 -25.51 -13.16
CA SER A 152 15.15 -24.88 -14.46
C SER A 152 15.08 -23.35 -14.43
N GLU A 153 14.96 -22.74 -13.25
CA GLU A 153 14.80 -21.29 -13.11
C GLU A 153 16.06 -20.56 -12.63
N GLY A 154 16.03 -19.22 -12.70
CA GLY A 154 17.06 -18.33 -12.15
C GLY A 154 18.08 -17.87 -13.18
N ASN A 155 17.87 -18.18 -14.45
CA ASN A 155 18.69 -17.67 -15.55
C ASN A 155 17.91 -16.60 -16.34
N TRP A 156 18.10 -15.34 -15.97
CA TRP A 156 17.48 -14.22 -16.67
C TRP A 156 18.36 -13.71 -17.81
N ASP A 157 18.01 -14.10 -19.03
CA ASP A 157 18.58 -13.50 -20.24
C ASP A 157 18.28 -11.99 -20.30
N GLU A 158 19.34 -11.21 -20.54
CA GLU A 158 19.31 -9.75 -20.57
C GLU A 158 19.25 -9.19 -22.01
N PHE A 159 19.19 -10.04 -23.04
CA PHE A 159 19.19 -9.65 -24.45
C PHE A 159 17.85 -9.85 -25.16
N GLY A 160 16.82 -10.31 -24.44
CA GLY A 160 15.44 -10.39 -24.91
C GLY A 160 14.93 -11.79 -25.25
N ASN A 161 15.67 -12.85 -24.89
CA ASN A 161 15.25 -14.25 -25.09
C ASN A 161 14.88 -14.95 -23.77
N GLY A 162 14.67 -14.19 -22.70
CA GLY A 162 14.34 -14.74 -21.39
C GLY A 162 12.99 -15.45 -21.40
N THR A 163 12.89 -16.55 -20.65
CA THR A 163 11.60 -17.18 -20.37
C THR A 163 10.98 -16.57 -19.12
N TYR A 164 9.66 -16.60 -19.03
CA TYR A 164 8.97 -16.22 -17.82
C TYR A 164 9.22 -17.26 -16.73
N GLU A 165 9.61 -16.80 -15.55
CA GLU A 165 9.85 -17.61 -14.37
C GLU A 165 8.99 -17.06 -13.23
N SER A 166 8.31 -17.95 -12.51
CA SER A 166 7.33 -17.56 -11.50
C SER A 166 7.93 -17.68 -10.12
N CYS A 167 7.84 -16.64 -9.30
CA CYS A 167 8.25 -16.76 -7.90
C CYS A 167 7.45 -17.86 -7.19
N ASP A 168 8.12 -18.75 -6.47
CA ASP A 168 7.54 -19.85 -5.68
C ASP A 168 7.13 -19.43 -4.28
N ILE A 169 7.77 -18.37 -3.76
CA ILE A 169 7.64 -17.91 -2.38
C ILE A 169 7.27 -16.43 -2.33
N GLY A 170 6.72 -15.99 -1.20
CA GLY A 170 6.47 -14.56 -0.99
C GLY A 170 7.74 -13.87 -0.51
N ILE A 171 8.16 -12.80 -1.19
CA ILE A 171 9.40 -12.08 -0.87
C ILE A 171 9.07 -10.63 -0.54
N GLY A 172 9.79 -10.05 0.42
CA GLY A 172 9.76 -8.62 0.69
C GLY A 172 11.10 -8.10 1.21
N ARG A 173 11.36 -6.81 1.02
CA ARG A 173 12.53 -6.11 1.53
C ARG A 173 12.13 -5.00 2.49
N ILE A 174 12.92 -4.83 3.54
CA ILE A 174 12.92 -3.61 4.34
C ILE A 174 14.33 -2.98 4.20
N PRO A 175 14.46 -1.90 3.41
CA PRO A 175 15.75 -1.30 3.05
C PRO A 175 16.26 -0.36 4.15
N VAL A 176 16.50 -0.92 5.34
CA VAL A 176 17.08 -0.17 6.46
C VAL A 176 18.59 -0.10 6.36
N ARG A 177 19.17 1.04 6.75
CA ARG A 177 20.59 1.36 6.67
C ARG A 177 21.07 2.06 7.95
N PRO A 178 22.33 1.82 8.37
CA PRO A 178 22.91 2.61 9.45
C PRO A 178 23.25 4.03 8.94
N PRO A 179 23.31 5.04 9.83
CA PRO A 179 23.91 6.32 9.48
C PRO A 179 25.35 6.15 8.94
N ARG A 180 25.75 7.02 8.00
CA ARG A 180 27.10 6.99 7.42
C ARG A 180 28.17 7.01 8.51
N GLY A 181 29.13 6.10 8.41
CA GLY A 181 30.21 5.93 9.39
C GLY A 181 29.83 5.21 10.70
N GLN A 182 28.58 4.77 10.85
CA GLN A 182 28.09 4.10 12.06
C GLN A 182 27.56 2.69 11.75
N ALA A 183 28.37 1.83 11.13
CA ALA A 183 27.95 0.51 10.62
C ALA A 183 27.28 -0.41 11.66
N THR A 184 27.48 -0.19 12.96
CA THR A 184 26.84 -0.98 14.03
C THR A 184 25.55 -0.37 14.58
N ASN A 185 25.13 0.81 14.11
CA ASN A 185 23.93 1.49 14.56
C ASN A 185 22.67 0.85 13.93
N ASP A 186 21.75 0.38 14.76
CA ASP A 186 20.52 -0.30 14.37
C ASP A 186 19.25 0.53 14.63
N ASP A 187 19.35 1.86 14.82
CA ASP A 187 18.21 2.70 15.22
C ASP A 187 17.10 2.78 14.16
N GLN A 188 17.44 2.93 12.88
CA GLN A 188 16.43 2.94 11.82
C GLN A 188 15.73 1.57 11.73
N ALA A 189 16.50 0.48 11.83
CA ALA A 189 15.96 -0.89 11.89
C ALA A 189 15.01 -1.07 13.08
N ARG A 190 15.38 -0.54 14.25
CA ARG A 190 14.54 -0.54 15.46
C ARG A 190 13.24 0.21 15.21
N GLN A 191 13.30 1.41 14.65
CA GLN A 191 12.13 2.26 14.39
C GLN A 191 11.15 1.62 13.40
N VAL A 192 11.66 1.02 12.31
CA VAL A 192 10.79 0.32 11.35
C VAL A 192 10.14 -0.91 11.98
N VAL A 193 10.86 -1.67 12.80
CA VAL A 193 10.29 -2.80 13.55
C VAL A 193 9.23 -2.31 14.55
N ASP A 194 9.47 -1.21 15.26
CA ASP A 194 8.49 -0.60 16.17
C ASP A 194 7.21 -0.21 15.40
N LYS A 195 7.32 0.43 14.22
CA LYS A 195 6.18 0.76 13.36
C LYS A 195 5.38 -0.47 12.92
N ILE A 196 6.05 -1.55 12.54
CA ILE A 196 5.38 -2.80 12.13
C ILE A 196 4.63 -3.43 13.31
N MET A 197 5.22 -3.44 14.51
CA MET A 197 4.57 -3.95 15.71
C MET A 197 3.37 -3.08 16.15
N ASP A 198 3.50 -1.76 16.07
CA ASP A 198 2.44 -0.80 16.38
C ASP A 198 1.25 -0.94 15.44
N TYR A 199 1.49 -1.26 14.15
CA TYR A 199 0.44 -1.52 13.17
C TYR A 199 -0.48 -2.69 13.56
N ASP A 200 0.08 -3.72 14.18
CA ASP A 200 -0.64 -4.90 14.68
C ASP A 200 -1.31 -4.66 16.04
N ALA A 201 -0.97 -3.57 16.73
CA ALA A 201 -1.51 -3.25 18.04
C ALA A 201 -2.93 -2.66 17.98
N THR A 202 -3.67 -2.81 19.08
CA THR A 202 -5.03 -2.25 19.22
C THR A 202 -5.07 -0.72 19.17
N ALA A 203 -3.94 -0.04 19.41
CA ALA A 203 -3.82 1.40 19.24
C ALA A 203 -4.01 1.85 17.78
N SER A 204 -3.87 0.91 16.84
CA SER A 204 -4.10 1.11 15.40
C SER A 204 -5.52 0.77 14.96
N PHE A 205 -6.43 0.42 15.88
CA PHE A 205 -7.85 0.22 15.55
C PHE A 205 -8.49 1.56 15.17
N GLY A 206 -9.39 1.52 14.19
CA GLY A 206 -10.15 2.71 13.77
C GLY A 206 -10.73 2.58 12.37
N LYS A 207 -11.74 3.41 12.09
CA LYS A 207 -12.46 3.44 10.80
C LYS A 207 -11.58 3.71 9.57
N TRP A 208 -10.35 4.21 9.75
CA TRP A 208 -9.36 4.38 8.68
C TRP A 208 -9.07 3.07 7.94
N ARG A 209 -9.19 1.93 8.65
CA ARG A 209 -9.06 0.58 8.08
C ARG A 209 -10.11 0.27 7.01
N ASN A 210 -11.25 0.98 7.02
CA ASN A 210 -12.30 0.83 6.01
C ASN A 210 -12.15 1.80 4.82
N ARG A 211 -11.06 2.57 4.73
CA ARG A 211 -10.82 3.52 3.65
C ARG A 211 -9.74 2.99 2.69
N MET A 212 -9.97 3.16 1.39
CA MET A 212 -8.96 3.01 0.35
C MET A 212 -8.99 4.27 -0.51
N THR A 213 -7.82 4.75 -0.93
CA THR A 213 -7.75 5.96 -1.75
C THR A 213 -7.05 5.66 -3.06
N LEU A 214 -7.61 6.13 -4.16
CA LEU A 214 -6.97 6.13 -5.47
C LEU A 214 -6.56 7.56 -5.82
N THR A 215 -5.33 7.69 -6.27
CA THR A 215 -4.70 8.89 -6.81
C THR A 215 -4.26 8.58 -8.23
N ALA A 216 -4.30 9.57 -9.10
CA ALA A 216 -3.94 9.42 -10.49
C ALA A 216 -3.35 10.74 -10.98
N ASP A 217 -2.40 10.61 -11.87
CA ASP A 217 -1.89 11.71 -12.68
C ASP A 217 -2.96 12.18 -13.69
N ASP A 218 -2.66 13.25 -14.41
CA ASP A 218 -3.58 13.81 -15.39
C ASP A 218 -3.54 13.05 -16.73
N ASN A 219 -3.79 13.73 -17.85
CA ASN A 219 -3.88 13.10 -19.15
C ASN A 219 -2.57 13.29 -19.92
N ASP A 220 -1.92 12.20 -20.32
CA ASP A 220 -0.72 12.26 -21.16
C ASP A 220 -1.01 11.78 -22.59
N PRO A 221 -1.24 12.71 -23.54
CA PRO A 221 -1.47 12.38 -24.94
C PRO A 221 -0.22 11.85 -25.66
N ILE A 222 1.00 12.06 -25.13
CA ILE A 222 2.26 11.61 -25.74
C ILE A 222 2.33 10.08 -25.71
N ILE A 223 2.00 9.49 -24.56
CA ILE A 223 1.94 8.03 -24.39
C ILE A 223 0.53 7.46 -24.62
N GLY A 224 -0.45 8.33 -24.91
CA GLY A 224 -1.84 7.96 -25.18
C GLY A 224 -2.58 7.44 -23.94
N MET A 225 -2.19 7.88 -22.74
CA MET A 225 -2.76 7.42 -21.48
C MET A 225 -3.57 8.50 -20.78
N VAL A 226 -4.75 8.10 -20.31
CA VAL A 226 -5.58 8.91 -19.42
C VAL A 226 -5.63 8.18 -18.08
N PHE A 227 -4.71 8.51 -17.17
CA PHE A 227 -4.54 7.79 -15.90
C PHE A 227 -5.82 7.81 -15.04
N THR A 228 -6.58 8.91 -15.09
CA THR A 228 -7.89 8.98 -14.44
C THR A 228 -8.90 7.98 -15.03
N VAL A 229 -8.94 7.79 -16.36
CA VAL A 229 -9.85 6.80 -16.99
C VAL A 229 -9.45 5.38 -16.59
N GLU A 230 -8.17 5.07 -16.56
CA GLU A 230 -7.67 3.78 -16.09
C GLU A 230 -8.14 3.49 -14.65
N SER A 231 -7.94 4.46 -13.75
CA SER A 231 -8.35 4.32 -12.35
C SER A 231 -9.87 4.14 -12.22
N GLU A 232 -10.68 4.88 -12.99
CA GLU A 232 -12.14 4.78 -12.97
C GLU A 232 -12.68 3.48 -13.58
N THR A 233 -12.04 2.97 -14.63
CA THR A 233 -12.58 1.85 -15.42
C THR A 233 -12.00 0.50 -15.03
N ARG A 234 -10.86 0.46 -14.33
CA ARG A 234 -10.18 -0.78 -13.91
C ARG A 234 -10.03 -0.87 -12.40
N PHE A 235 -9.25 0.03 -11.81
CA PHE A 235 -8.83 -0.09 -10.41
C PHE A 235 -9.98 0.07 -9.42
N ALA A 236 -10.79 1.13 -9.56
CA ALA A 236 -11.94 1.35 -8.68
C ALA A 236 -12.96 0.19 -8.77
N PRO A 237 -13.37 -0.30 -9.96
CA PRO A 237 -14.20 -1.49 -10.09
C PRO A 237 -13.60 -2.75 -9.44
N THR A 238 -12.30 -3.01 -9.59
CA THR A 238 -11.64 -4.17 -8.98
C THR A 238 -11.71 -4.13 -7.46
N LEU A 239 -11.40 -2.99 -6.85
CA LEU A 239 -11.52 -2.81 -5.39
C LEU A 239 -12.98 -2.92 -4.91
N GLN A 240 -13.91 -2.28 -5.63
CA GLN A 240 -15.34 -2.29 -5.29
C GLN A 240 -15.96 -3.69 -5.36
N LYS A 241 -15.52 -4.51 -6.33
CA LYS A 241 -15.92 -5.91 -6.47
C LYS A 241 -15.24 -6.80 -5.44
N GLY A 242 -13.99 -6.53 -5.08
CA GLY A 242 -13.20 -7.29 -4.12
C GLY A 242 -13.85 -7.32 -2.73
N ASP A 243 -14.16 -6.14 -2.18
CA ASP A 243 -14.96 -6.06 -0.95
C ASP A 243 -15.70 -4.69 -0.86
N PRO A 244 -17.02 -4.66 -1.09
CA PRO A 244 -17.81 -3.43 -1.08
C PRO A 244 -17.93 -2.75 0.29
N ALA A 245 -17.44 -3.37 1.37
CA ALA A 245 -17.39 -2.73 2.68
C ALA A 245 -16.45 -1.52 2.70
N TYR A 246 -15.34 -1.56 1.94
CA TYR A 246 -14.38 -0.46 1.86
C TYR A 246 -14.97 0.77 1.16
N ASN A 247 -14.62 1.95 1.66
CA ASN A 247 -14.97 3.24 1.07
C ASN A 247 -13.83 3.69 0.19
N ILE A 248 -14.08 3.79 -1.12
CA ILE A 248 -13.09 4.24 -2.11
C ILE A 248 -13.17 5.76 -2.23
N ARG A 249 -12.10 6.44 -1.82
CA ARG A 249 -11.90 7.88 -2.01
C ARG A 249 -11.06 8.13 -3.26
N LYS A 250 -11.29 9.25 -3.94
CA LYS A 250 -10.59 9.61 -5.18
C LYS A 250 -9.95 10.98 -5.00
N ALA A 251 -8.63 11.04 -5.13
CA ALA A 251 -7.84 12.26 -5.10
C ALA A 251 -6.95 12.29 -6.34
N TYR A 252 -7.59 12.38 -7.51
CA TYR A 252 -6.91 12.49 -8.80
C TYR A 252 -6.44 13.91 -9.02
N LEU A 253 -5.26 14.10 -9.60
CA LEU A 253 -4.67 15.41 -9.87
C LEU A 253 -5.66 16.34 -10.60
N ASP A 254 -6.26 15.85 -11.69
CA ASP A 254 -7.16 16.61 -12.57
C ASP A 254 -8.54 16.93 -11.91
N LEU A 255 -8.76 16.60 -10.64
CA LEU A 255 -9.89 17.12 -9.84
C LEU A 255 -9.56 18.44 -9.12
N PHE A 256 -8.31 18.88 -9.17
CA PHE A 256 -7.80 20.04 -8.44
C PHE A 256 -7.07 21.00 -9.39
N PRO A 257 -7.16 22.33 -9.17
CA PRO A 257 -6.59 23.30 -10.08
C PRO A 257 -5.06 23.22 -10.12
N GLN A 258 -4.50 23.20 -11.33
CA GLN A 258 -3.08 23.39 -11.55
C GLN A 258 -2.68 24.88 -11.56
N GLN A 259 -1.46 25.16 -11.10
CA GLN A 259 -0.87 26.48 -11.01
C GLN A 259 0.50 26.49 -11.67
N SER A 260 0.69 27.37 -12.66
CA SER A 260 1.97 27.56 -13.31
C SER A 260 2.91 28.38 -12.42
N VAL A 261 4.04 27.78 -12.03
CA VAL A 261 5.12 28.47 -11.31
C VAL A 261 6.43 28.38 -12.10
N ALA A 262 7.45 29.15 -11.71
CA ALA A 262 8.75 29.17 -12.40
C ALA A 262 9.43 27.79 -12.48
N ALA A 263 9.07 26.86 -11.58
CA ALA A 263 9.61 25.50 -11.49
C ALA A 263 8.70 24.41 -12.11
N GLY A 264 7.77 24.80 -13.00
CA GLY A 264 6.80 23.92 -13.65
C GLY A 264 5.38 24.06 -13.11
N GLN A 265 4.46 23.19 -13.53
CA GLN A 265 3.11 23.13 -12.96
C GLN A 265 3.15 22.60 -11.53
N ARG A 266 2.18 23.02 -10.71
CA ARG A 266 1.96 22.49 -9.36
C ARG A 266 0.46 22.40 -9.09
N SER A 267 0.05 21.42 -8.27
CA SER A 267 -1.31 21.38 -7.73
C SER A 267 -1.27 21.29 -6.20
N PRO A 268 -1.10 22.44 -5.49
CA PRO A 268 -1.06 22.45 -4.03
C PRO A 268 -2.35 21.91 -3.39
N ALA A 269 -3.49 22.06 -4.07
CA ALA A 269 -4.77 21.55 -3.60
C ALA A 269 -4.84 20.01 -3.69
N ALA A 270 -4.30 19.40 -4.76
CA ALA A 270 -4.18 17.94 -4.85
C ALA A 270 -3.22 17.40 -3.79
N GLU A 271 -2.04 18.03 -3.65
CA GLU A 271 -1.04 17.65 -2.63
C GLU A 271 -1.65 17.71 -1.21
N ALA A 272 -2.34 18.79 -0.88
CA ALA A 272 -3.02 18.94 0.41
C ALA A 272 -4.08 17.85 0.63
N ALA A 273 -4.93 17.58 -0.37
CA ALA A 273 -5.96 16.55 -0.27
C ALA A 273 -5.38 15.14 -0.06
N ILE A 274 -4.24 14.83 -0.70
CA ILE A 274 -3.54 13.55 -0.54
C ILE A 274 -2.87 13.45 0.84
N ASN A 275 -2.21 14.51 1.29
CA ASN A 275 -1.61 14.55 2.63
C ASN A 275 -2.68 14.38 3.73
N ASP A 276 -3.82 15.07 3.60
CA ASP A 276 -4.96 14.93 4.51
C ASP A 276 -5.47 13.49 4.58
N VAL A 277 -5.55 12.80 3.43
CA VAL A 277 -5.94 11.38 3.40
C VAL A 277 -4.95 10.51 4.17
N LEU A 278 -3.66 10.73 3.96
CA LEU A 278 -2.61 9.94 4.60
C LEU A 278 -2.60 10.17 6.11
N ASP A 279 -2.71 11.42 6.56
CA ASP A 279 -2.74 11.80 7.99
C ASP A 279 -3.98 11.29 8.73
N GLN A 280 -5.16 11.37 8.10
CA GLN A 280 -6.39 10.77 8.62
C GLN A 280 -6.34 9.23 8.61
N GLY A 281 -5.47 8.65 7.79
CA GLY A 281 -5.33 7.22 7.60
C GLY A 281 -6.18 6.68 6.45
N THR A 282 -5.55 5.78 5.69
CA THR A 282 -6.18 4.93 4.67
C THR A 282 -5.51 3.57 4.70
N LEU A 283 -6.26 2.49 4.52
CA LEU A 283 -5.69 1.13 4.51
C LEU A 283 -4.70 0.97 3.35
N LEU A 284 -5.10 1.52 2.20
CA LEU A 284 -4.34 1.48 0.96
C LEU A 284 -4.39 2.85 0.27
N ILE A 285 -3.29 3.25 -0.33
CA ILE A 285 -3.22 4.35 -1.30
C ILE A 285 -2.66 3.82 -2.62
N GLY A 286 -3.44 3.97 -3.67
CA GLY A 286 -3.07 3.62 -5.04
C GLY A 286 -2.63 4.85 -5.81
N TYR A 287 -1.56 4.76 -6.59
CA TYR A 287 -1.14 5.78 -7.55
C TYR A 287 -0.91 5.16 -8.93
N THR A 288 -1.32 5.86 -9.98
CA THR A 288 -0.94 5.55 -11.37
C THR A 288 -0.56 6.85 -12.09
N GLY A 289 0.55 6.83 -12.81
CA GLY A 289 1.07 8.03 -13.48
C GLY A 289 2.58 8.17 -13.52
N HIS A 290 3.04 9.36 -13.86
CA HIS A 290 4.46 9.69 -13.90
C HIS A 290 5.09 9.76 -12.52
N GLY A 291 6.39 9.53 -12.45
CA GLY A 291 7.08 9.58 -11.19
C GLY A 291 8.56 9.40 -11.35
N GLY A 292 9.23 9.56 -10.23
CA GLY A 292 10.64 9.28 -10.10
C GLY A 292 11.02 9.22 -8.63
N PRO A 293 12.33 9.27 -8.33
CA PRO A 293 12.84 8.93 -7.00
C PRO A 293 12.51 9.99 -5.94
N GLU A 294 12.04 11.19 -6.30
CA GLU A 294 11.78 12.29 -5.35
C GLU A 294 10.29 12.68 -5.26
N SER A 295 9.46 12.27 -6.23
CA SER A 295 8.07 12.73 -6.33
C SER A 295 7.23 11.93 -7.33
N LEU A 296 5.91 12.03 -7.20
CA LEU A 296 4.91 11.57 -8.16
C LEU A 296 4.26 12.75 -8.88
N ALA A 297 3.96 12.56 -10.17
CA ALA A 297 3.56 13.57 -11.15
C ALA A 297 4.61 14.68 -11.36
N ASP A 298 4.51 15.38 -12.48
CA ASP A 298 5.33 16.57 -12.73
C ASP A 298 4.90 17.75 -11.84
N GLU A 299 3.62 17.75 -11.44
CA GLU A 299 2.93 18.70 -10.57
C GLU A 299 3.27 18.51 -9.09
N LYS A 300 4.00 17.45 -8.75
CA LYS A 300 4.50 17.15 -7.40
C LYS A 300 3.39 16.95 -6.38
N ILE A 301 2.39 16.13 -6.71
CA ILE A 301 1.25 15.85 -5.82
C ILE A 301 1.59 14.96 -4.63
N ILE A 302 2.70 14.21 -4.71
CA ILE A 302 3.34 13.51 -3.59
C ILE A 302 4.84 13.74 -3.72
N THR A 303 5.49 14.25 -2.67
CA THR A 303 6.94 14.49 -2.65
C THR A 303 7.59 13.75 -1.50
N LYS A 304 8.89 13.43 -1.61
CA LYS A 304 9.65 12.90 -0.47
C LYS A 304 9.51 13.77 0.78
N ALA A 305 9.52 15.09 0.60
CA ALA A 305 9.34 16.04 1.70
C ALA A 305 7.95 15.90 2.37
N SER A 306 6.87 15.79 1.58
CA SER A 306 5.52 15.61 2.13
C SER A 306 5.37 14.27 2.84
N LEU A 307 5.97 13.19 2.32
CA LEU A 307 5.98 11.86 2.95
C LEU A 307 6.74 11.85 4.29
N LEU A 308 7.84 12.59 4.40
CA LEU A 308 8.59 12.75 5.66
C LEU A 308 7.85 13.63 6.68
N ALA A 309 6.93 14.48 6.24
CA ALA A 309 6.12 15.35 7.09
C ALA A 309 4.85 14.69 7.63
N LEU A 310 4.51 13.47 7.18
CA LEU A 310 3.31 12.75 7.61
C LEU A 310 3.27 12.56 9.13
N THR A 311 2.05 12.58 9.67
CA THR A 311 1.73 12.45 11.11
C THR A 311 0.81 11.26 11.42
N ASN A 312 0.62 10.36 10.45
CA ASN A 312 -0.28 9.21 10.48
C ASN A 312 0.16 8.03 11.38
N LYS A 313 0.70 8.31 12.56
CA LYS A 313 1.04 7.27 13.56
C LYS A 313 -0.17 6.37 13.83
N ASN A 314 0.04 5.06 13.91
CA ASN A 314 -0.98 4.02 14.08
C ASN A 314 -1.99 3.89 12.93
N ARG A 315 -1.76 4.58 11.80
CA ARG A 315 -2.67 4.60 10.63
C ARG A 315 -1.87 4.57 9.32
N LEU A 316 -0.81 3.76 9.31
CA LEU A 316 0.13 3.66 8.20
C LEU A 316 -0.54 3.07 6.96
N ALA A 317 -0.38 3.72 5.81
CA ALA A 317 -0.95 3.24 4.56
C ALA A 317 -0.04 2.22 3.88
N PHE A 318 -0.63 1.26 3.16
CA PHE A 318 0.09 0.46 2.18
C PHE A 318 -0.01 1.12 0.80
N PHE A 319 1.12 1.32 0.13
CA PHE A 319 1.17 1.99 -1.16
C PHE A 319 1.19 0.96 -2.29
N VAL A 320 0.42 1.22 -3.34
CA VAL A 320 0.52 0.51 -4.62
C VAL A 320 0.74 1.55 -5.70
N THR A 321 1.89 1.51 -6.37
CA THR A 321 2.27 2.58 -7.30
C THR A 321 2.59 2.04 -8.69
N GLY A 322 1.77 2.39 -9.67
CA GLY A 322 2.02 2.22 -11.10
C GLY A 322 2.76 3.41 -11.67
N THR A 323 4.08 3.47 -11.47
CA THR A 323 4.91 4.61 -11.85
C THR A 323 6.37 4.20 -12.07
N CYS A 324 7.23 5.10 -12.51
CA CYS A 324 8.66 4.85 -12.71
C CYS A 324 9.46 5.00 -11.40
N ASP A 325 10.35 4.03 -11.15
CA ASP A 325 11.52 4.07 -10.24
C ASP A 325 11.41 4.79 -8.88
N LEU A 326 10.21 4.81 -8.29
CA LEU A 326 9.94 5.46 -7.01
C LEU A 326 10.78 4.89 -5.85
N SER A 327 11.23 3.64 -5.99
CA SER A 327 11.96 2.87 -4.98
C SER A 327 13.28 2.32 -5.49
N THR A 328 14.18 3.21 -5.93
CA THR A 328 15.55 2.85 -6.37
C THR A 328 16.47 2.57 -5.15
N TYR A 329 16.14 1.55 -4.35
CA TYR A 329 16.79 1.24 -3.07
C TYR A 329 18.21 0.69 -3.15
N ASP A 330 18.68 0.39 -4.36
CA ASP A 330 20.05 -0.06 -4.61
C ASP A 330 20.98 1.10 -5.01
N ASN A 331 20.48 2.34 -5.01
CA ASN A 331 21.31 3.51 -5.28
C ASN A 331 21.86 4.13 -3.97
N PRO A 332 23.18 4.08 -3.70
CA PRO A 332 23.77 4.59 -2.47
C PRO A 332 23.94 6.12 -2.44
N ASP A 333 23.68 6.82 -3.55
CA ASP A 333 23.80 8.28 -3.61
C ASP A 333 22.70 9.00 -2.84
N TYR A 334 21.50 8.43 -2.86
CA TYR A 334 20.31 9.04 -2.29
C TYR A 334 19.36 7.96 -1.80
N THR A 335 18.43 8.37 -0.96
CA THR A 335 17.29 7.53 -0.56
C THR A 335 16.08 7.97 -1.36
N SER A 336 15.47 7.08 -2.12
CA SER A 336 14.27 7.42 -2.88
C SER A 336 13.05 7.69 -1.98
N ALA A 337 12.02 8.34 -2.52
CA ALA A 337 10.79 8.68 -1.81
C ALA A 337 10.07 7.41 -1.32
N GLY A 338 10.07 6.34 -2.12
CA GLY A 338 9.47 5.05 -1.76
C GLY A 338 10.19 4.34 -0.62
N GLU A 339 11.52 4.47 -0.52
CA GLU A 339 12.26 3.99 0.66
C GLU A 339 12.00 4.87 1.88
N ALA A 340 12.07 6.19 1.70
CA ALA A 340 12.02 7.16 2.79
C ALA A 340 10.68 7.12 3.53
N VAL A 341 9.56 6.96 2.81
CA VAL A 341 8.24 6.83 3.44
C VAL A 341 8.11 5.59 4.33
N LEU A 342 8.86 4.52 4.02
CA LEU A 342 8.92 3.32 4.83
C LEU A 342 9.92 3.45 5.98
N THR A 343 11.07 4.07 5.76
CA THR A 343 12.25 3.93 6.64
C THR A 343 12.68 5.19 7.39
N ASP A 344 12.35 6.39 6.91
CA ASP A 344 12.98 7.64 7.38
C ASP A 344 12.06 8.51 8.25
N ASN A 345 10.74 8.25 8.25
CA ASN A 345 9.81 8.87 9.19
C ASN A 345 9.69 8.00 10.47
N LEU A 346 10.05 8.59 11.62
CA LEU A 346 10.25 7.92 12.91
C LEU A 346 8.99 7.27 13.50
N SER A 347 7.80 7.79 13.17
CA SER A 347 6.54 7.32 13.76
C SER A 347 5.35 7.29 12.80
N ALA A 348 5.56 7.70 11.56
CA ALA A 348 4.55 7.82 10.52
C ALA A 348 5.10 7.28 9.18
N GLY A 349 4.35 7.48 8.10
CA GLY A 349 4.68 7.02 6.75
C GLY A 349 3.87 5.79 6.33
N ALA A 350 4.56 4.82 5.72
CA ALA A 350 3.97 3.62 5.16
C ALA A 350 4.18 2.38 6.03
N ILE A 351 3.27 1.40 5.92
CA ILE A 351 3.50 0.04 6.42
C ILE A 351 4.25 -0.83 5.39
N GLY A 352 4.19 -0.42 4.13
CA GLY A 352 4.89 -1.06 3.02
C GLY A 352 4.41 -0.54 1.67
N LEU A 353 5.10 -0.97 0.61
CA LEU A 353 4.81 -0.56 -0.76
C LEU A 353 4.93 -1.75 -1.72
N PHE A 354 4.02 -1.84 -2.70
CA PHE A 354 4.22 -2.58 -3.94
C PHE A 354 4.49 -1.57 -5.05
N THR A 355 5.74 -1.51 -5.51
CA THR A 355 6.27 -0.33 -6.20
C THR A 355 7.45 -0.71 -7.09
N THR A 356 7.98 0.25 -7.82
CA THR A 356 8.95 0.04 -8.89
C THR A 356 10.37 0.46 -8.51
N THR A 357 11.35 -0.31 -8.99
CA THR A 357 12.79 -0.09 -8.76
C THR A 357 13.48 0.59 -9.93
N ARG A 358 12.87 0.54 -11.12
CA ARG A 358 13.36 1.12 -12.38
C ARG A 358 12.18 1.66 -13.20
N VAL A 359 12.47 2.23 -14.37
CA VAL A 359 11.43 2.64 -15.33
C VAL A 359 10.70 1.42 -15.84
N VAL A 360 9.42 1.61 -16.10
CA VAL A 360 8.44 0.58 -16.43
C VAL A 360 7.51 1.09 -17.52
N TYR A 361 6.85 0.18 -18.21
CA TYR A 361 5.85 0.49 -19.24
C TYR A 361 4.46 0.62 -18.61
N SER A 362 3.70 1.62 -19.07
CA SER A 362 2.39 1.96 -18.52
C SER A 362 1.38 0.82 -18.59
N ASN A 363 1.23 0.17 -19.75
CA ASN A 363 0.25 -0.92 -19.92
C ASN A 363 0.51 -2.09 -18.96
N GLN A 364 1.77 -2.46 -18.77
CA GLN A 364 2.15 -3.53 -17.85
C GLN A 364 2.01 -3.10 -16.39
N ASN A 365 2.19 -1.82 -16.07
CA ASN A 365 1.82 -1.28 -14.76
C ASN A 365 0.33 -1.47 -14.51
N THR A 366 -0.52 -1.17 -15.48
CA THR A 366 -1.97 -1.37 -15.38
C THR A 366 -2.31 -2.79 -14.94
N GLU A 367 -1.75 -3.79 -15.62
CA GLU A 367 -2.02 -5.20 -15.37
C GLU A 367 -1.52 -5.64 -13.99
N LEU A 368 -0.30 -5.25 -13.61
CA LEU A 368 0.28 -5.59 -12.31
C LEU A 368 -0.45 -4.92 -11.14
N VAL A 369 -0.79 -3.64 -11.27
CA VAL A 369 -1.49 -2.87 -10.23
C VAL A 369 -2.92 -3.38 -10.04
N ASP A 370 -3.66 -3.63 -11.13
CA ASP A 370 -5.00 -4.21 -11.07
C ASP A 370 -4.99 -5.61 -10.43
N SER A 371 -4.02 -6.44 -10.84
CA SER A 371 -3.81 -7.77 -10.27
C SER A 371 -3.48 -7.70 -8.77
N MET A 372 -2.64 -6.74 -8.36
CA MET A 372 -2.32 -6.53 -6.94
C MET A 372 -3.55 -6.13 -6.12
N TYR A 373 -4.38 -5.22 -6.62
CA TYR A 373 -5.65 -4.88 -5.95
C TYR A 373 -6.58 -6.10 -5.81
N ALA A 374 -6.69 -6.90 -6.87
CA ALA A 374 -7.48 -8.13 -6.82
C ALA A 374 -6.92 -9.12 -5.78
N GLN A 375 -5.60 -9.34 -5.76
CA GLN A 375 -4.99 -10.28 -4.83
C GLN A 375 -5.10 -9.81 -3.38
N LEU A 376 -4.90 -8.52 -3.09
CA LEU A 376 -5.04 -7.97 -1.74
C LEU A 376 -6.42 -8.23 -1.11
N LEU A 377 -7.47 -8.38 -1.91
CA LEU A 377 -8.83 -8.64 -1.43
C LEU A 377 -9.29 -10.09 -1.65
N ARG A 378 -8.41 -10.95 -2.15
CA ARG A 378 -8.72 -12.35 -2.42
C ARG A 378 -8.66 -13.20 -1.17
N ARG A 379 -9.83 -13.64 -0.69
CA ARG A 379 -9.92 -14.57 0.43
C ARG A 379 -9.51 -15.99 0.02
N ASN A 380 -8.78 -16.69 0.88
CA ASN A 380 -8.52 -18.11 0.70
C ASN A 380 -9.78 -18.96 1.01
N ALA A 381 -9.68 -20.28 0.87
CA ALA A 381 -10.80 -21.19 1.15
C ALA A 381 -11.29 -21.15 2.61
N ALA A 382 -10.45 -20.71 3.56
CA ALA A 382 -10.81 -20.51 4.96
C ALA A 382 -11.45 -19.13 5.23
N GLY A 383 -11.48 -18.23 4.24
CA GLY A 383 -12.02 -16.88 4.36
C GLY A 383 -11.00 -15.81 4.77
N ASP A 384 -9.73 -16.18 4.96
CA ASP A 384 -8.65 -15.26 5.32
C ASP A 384 -8.19 -14.41 4.14
N LEU A 385 -7.89 -13.15 4.41
CA LEU A 385 -7.18 -12.26 3.48
C LEU A 385 -5.66 -12.53 3.54
N PRO A 386 -4.93 -12.24 2.44
CA PRO A 386 -3.58 -12.76 2.25
C PRO A 386 -2.52 -11.98 3.03
N TYR A 387 -1.39 -12.64 3.23
CA TYR A 387 -0.12 -11.96 3.52
C TYR A 387 0.38 -11.20 2.28
N LEU A 388 1.01 -10.04 2.49
CA LEU A 388 1.47 -9.17 1.41
C LEU A 388 2.41 -9.88 0.43
N GLY A 389 3.33 -10.72 0.93
CA GLY A 389 4.25 -11.47 0.07
C GLY A 389 3.53 -12.45 -0.86
N ASN A 390 2.44 -13.07 -0.40
CA ASN A 390 1.64 -13.95 -1.26
C ASN A 390 0.78 -13.16 -2.24
N ALA A 391 0.22 -12.01 -1.80
CA ALA A 391 -0.52 -11.12 -2.68
C ALA A 391 0.39 -10.60 -3.82
N GLY A 392 1.58 -10.11 -3.50
CA GLY A 392 2.56 -9.65 -4.48
C GLY A 392 2.98 -10.75 -5.45
N ARG A 393 3.39 -11.92 -4.94
CA ARG A 393 3.72 -13.09 -5.78
C ARG A 393 2.58 -13.46 -6.73
N MET A 394 1.36 -13.61 -6.22
CA MET A 394 0.21 -13.99 -7.05
C MET A 394 -0.16 -12.89 -8.04
N ALA A 395 0.02 -11.61 -7.67
CA ALA A 395 -0.24 -10.49 -8.57
C ALA A 395 0.65 -10.58 -9.82
N LYS A 396 1.94 -10.82 -9.59
CA LYS A 396 2.96 -11.02 -10.63
C LYS A 396 2.69 -12.25 -11.51
N ILE A 397 2.23 -13.35 -10.91
CA ILE A 397 1.84 -14.58 -11.64
C ILE A 397 0.62 -14.34 -12.53
N GLU A 398 -0.42 -13.69 -12.01
CA GLU A 398 -1.67 -13.51 -12.74
C GLU A 398 -1.61 -12.38 -13.77
N ALA A 399 -0.80 -11.35 -13.54
CA ALA A 399 -0.50 -10.34 -14.56
C ALA A 399 0.41 -10.91 -15.66
N GLY A 400 1.27 -11.87 -15.32
CA GLY A 400 2.40 -12.36 -16.12
C GLY A 400 2.07 -13.28 -17.30
N VAL A 401 0.89 -13.19 -17.93
CA VAL A 401 0.51 -14.07 -19.07
C VAL A 401 1.51 -13.96 -20.26
N ASN A 402 2.42 -12.97 -20.27
CA ASN A 402 3.42 -12.76 -21.33
C ASN A 402 4.90 -12.59 -20.89
N GLY A 403 5.27 -12.83 -19.63
CA GLY A 403 6.69 -12.91 -19.28
C GLY A 403 7.51 -11.62 -19.30
N ASP A 404 6.92 -10.49 -18.92
CA ASP A 404 7.53 -9.17 -19.12
C ASP A 404 8.64 -8.83 -18.10
N ILE A 405 9.73 -8.22 -18.58
CA ILE A 405 10.77 -7.55 -17.77
C ILE A 405 10.19 -6.54 -16.78
N ASN A 406 9.08 -5.89 -17.12
CA ASN A 406 8.39 -4.92 -16.28
C ASN A 406 8.10 -5.46 -14.88
N ASN A 407 7.74 -6.74 -14.80
CA ASN A 407 7.45 -7.42 -13.55
C ASN A 407 8.68 -7.50 -12.63
N ARG A 408 9.88 -7.64 -13.20
CA ARG A 408 11.15 -7.71 -12.45
C ARG A 408 11.46 -6.39 -11.75
N ASN A 409 10.94 -5.28 -12.31
CA ASN A 409 11.07 -3.94 -11.74
C ASN A 409 10.06 -3.66 -10.64
N TYR A 410 9.09 -4.54 -10.37
CA TYR A 410 8.25 -4.43 -9.19
C TYR A 410 8.87 -5.14 -7.99
N THR A 411 8.73 -4.55 -6.81
CA THR A 411 9.17 -5.14 -5.56
C THR A 411 8.12 -4.91 -4.47
N LEU A 412 8.17 -5.75 -3.44
CA LEU A 412 7.45 -5.52 -2.19
C LEU A 412 8.44 -4.96 -1.16
N LEU A 413 8.37 -3.65 -0.94
CA LEU A 413 9.05 -3.02 0.20
C LEU A 413 8.17 -3.16 1.44
N ALA A 414 8.20 -4.33 2.08
CA ALA A 414 7.47 -4.62 3.31
C ALA A 414 8.03 -5.89 3.98
N ASP A 415 7.61 -6.13 5.22
CA ASP A 415 7.60 -7.50 5.75
C ASP A 415 6.54 -8.33 4.99
N PRO A 416 6.94 -9.37 4.23
CA PRO A 416 6.04 -10.15 3.38
C PRO A 416 4.99 -10.94 4.17
N THR A 417 5.18 -11.09 5.48
CA THR A 417 4.25 -11.76 6.39
C THR A 417 3.29 -10.80 7.11
N THR A 418 3.36 -9.51 6.78
CA THR A 418 2.32 -8.56 7.17
C THR A 418 1.03 -8.88 6.41
N ARG A 419 -0.11 -8.81 7.10
CA ARG A 419 -1.42 -8.61 6.45
C ARG A 419 -1.75 -7.13 6.59
N LEU A 420 -2.45 -6.54 5.61
CA LEU A 420 -3.04 -5.22 5.87
C LEU A 420 -3.96 -5.33 7.10
N ALA A 421 -4.25 -4.19 7.73
CA ALA A 421 -5.13 -4.08 8.88
C ALA A 421 -6.61 -4.37 8.54
N TYR A 422 -6.86 -5.50 7.91
CA TYR A 422 -8.16 -6.02 7.54
C TYR A 422 -8.98 -6.31 8.81
N PRO A 423 -10.19 -5.76 8.93
CA PRO A 423 -11.07 -6.08 10.04
C PRO A 423 -11.43 -7.57 10.06
N ARG A 424 -11.37 -8.19 11.24
CA ARG A 424 -11.41 -9.66 11.38
C ARG A 424 -12.82 -10.24 11.47
N GLN A 425 -13.80 -9.44 11.89
CA GLN A 425 -15.19 -9.84 12.08
C GLN A 425 -16.14 -9.03 11.19
N ARG A 426 -17.43 -9.36 11.21
CA ARG A 426 -18.46 -8.70 10.40
C ARG A 426 -19.42 -7.89 11.26
N VAL A 427 -19.79 -6.71 10.79
CA VAL A 427 -20.91 -5.91 11.33
C VAL A 427 -22.10 -6.04 10.38
N LEU A 428 -23.26 -6.40 10.90
CA LEU A 428 -24.50 -6.53 10.14
C LEU A 428 -25.57 -5.58 10.68
N ILE A 429 -26.38 -5.02 9.78
CA ILE A 429 -27.60 -4.29 10.15
C ILE A 429 -28.77 -5.27 10.24
N ASP A 430 -29.42 -5.30 11.40
CA ASP A 430 -30.62 -6.10 11.65
C ASP A 430 -31.87 -5.41 11.12
N SER A 431 -31.99 -4.10 11.40
CA SER A 431 -33.18 -3.32 11.04
C SER A 431 -32.90 -1.83 10.89
N ILE A 432 -33.72 -1.19 10.05
CA ILE A 432 -33.82 0.26 9.89
C ILE A 432 -35.27 0.64 10.20
N ASN A 433 -35.48 1.54 11.15
CA ASN A 433 -36.79 1.94 11.67
C ASN A 433 -37.68 0.76 12.10
N GLY A 434 -37.06 -0.28 12.68
CA GLY A 434 -37.75 -1.50 13.12
C GLY A 434 -38.14 -2.46 11.99
N ARG A 435 -37.91 -2.10 10.72
CA ARG A 435 -38.08 -3.01 9.58
C ARG A 435 -36.81 -3.83 9.38
N LYS A 436 -36.95 -5.15 9.34
CA LYS A 436 -35.85 -6.08 9.17
C LYS A 436 -35.17 -5.86 7.81
N VAL A 437 -33.84 -5.82 7.79
CA VAL A 437 -33.06 -5.84 6.56
C VAL A 437 -33.07 -7.27 6.01
N VAL A 438 -33.47 -7.43 4.75
CA VAL A 438 -33.65 -8.73 4.10
C VAL A 438 -32.43 -9.16 3.27
N SER A 439 -31.57 -8.21 2.87
CA SER A 439 -30.30 -8.49 2.20
C SER A 439 -29.28 -7.38 2.45
N LEU A 440 -27.99 -7.70 2.32
CA LEU A 440 -26.86 -6.76 2.42
C LEU A 440 -26.92 -5.62 1.39
N GLN A 441 -27.68 -5.82 0.30
CA GLN A 441 -27.72 -4.90 -0.84
C GLN A 441 -29.01 -4.06 -0.90
N LEU A 442 -30.06 -4.40 -0.16
CA LEU A 442 -31.33 -3.67 -0.23
C LEU A 442 -32.04 -3.54 1.12
N SER A 443 -32.14 -2.30 1.61
CA SER A 443 -33.08 -1.89 2.67
C SER A 443 -34.45 -1.54 2.08
N LEU A 444 -35.53 -1.94 2.77
CA LEU A 444 -36.91 -1.62 2.39
C LEU A 444 -37.43 -0.29 2.97
N ASP A 445 -36.61 0.47 3.72
CA ASP A 445 -37.00 1.80 4.21
C ASP A 445 -36.08 2.90 3.69
N THR A 446 -36.69 3.99 3.23
CA THR A 446 -35.99 5.16 2.68
C THR A 446 -35.65 6.14 3.80
N LEU A 447 -34.38 6.53 3.90
CA LEU A 447 -33.97 7.64 4.76
C LEU A 447 -34.39 8.96 4.11
N LYS A 448 -35.38 9.63 4.72
CA LYS A 448 -35.95 10.88 4.21
C LYS A 448 -35.45 12.07 5.01
N ALA A 449 -35.26 13.22 4.36
CA ALA A 449 -34.88 14.46 5.04
C ALA A 449 -35.83 14.77 6.20
N LEU A 450 -35.28 15.23 7.32
CA LEU A 450 -35.99 15.58 8.57
C LEU A 450 -36.70 14.42 9.27
N SER A 451 -36.54 13.17 8.80
CA SER A 451 -37.07 12.01 9.50
C SER A 451 -36.13 11.53 10.61
N ARG A 452 -36.72 11.02 11.70
CA ARG A 452 -35.96 10.28 12.72
C ARG A 452 -35.68 8.88 12.20
N ALA A 453 -34.41 8.51 12.16
CA ALA A 453 -33.95 7.19 11.76
C ALA A 453 -33.39 6.43 12.96
N ARG A 454 -33.70 5.13 13.04
CA ARG A 454 -33.10 4.18 14.00
C ARG A 454 -32.47 3.02 13.26
N ILE A 455 -31.18 2.80 13.49
CA ILE A 455 -30.44 1.65 12.96
C ILE A 455 -30.13 0.72 14.14
N SER A 456 -30.31 -0.58 13.94
CA SER A 456 -29.89 -1.62 14.90
C SER A 456 -29.12 -2.69 14.18
N GLY A 457 -28.09 -3.23 14.81
CA GLY A 457 -27.23 -4.24 14.21
C GLY A 457 -26.47 -5.08 15.24
N HIS A 458 -25.68 -6.01 14.72
CA HIS A 458 -24.89 -6.91 15.53
C HIS A 458 -23.54 -7.28 14.89
N ILE A 459 -22.70 -7.93 15.69
CA ILE A 459 -21.38 -8.42 15.29
C ILE A 459 -21.42 -9.94 15.09
N GLU A 460 -20.80 -10.41 14.02
CA GLU A 460 -20.58 -11.83 13.75
C GLU A 460 -19.10 -12.18 13.65
N ASN A 461 -18.73 -13.34 14.21
CA ASN A 461 -17.44 -13.98 14.02
C ASN A 461 -17.66 -15.28 13.23
N HIS A 462 -17.01 -15.44 12.07
CA HIS A 462 -17.21 -16.60 11.17
C HIS A 462 -18.70 -16.91 10.89
N ASN A 463 -19.50 -15.88 10.61
CA ASN A 463 -20.95 -15.96 10.34
C ASN A 463 -21.79 -16.48 11.54
N ALA A 464 -21.26 -16.39 12.76
CA ALA A 464 -21.98 -16.68 13.99
C ALA A 464 -22.06 -15.43 14.86
N PHE A 465 -23.22 -15.17 15.46
CA PHE A 465 -23.44 -14.05 16.38
C PHE A 465 -22.40 -14.05 17.52
N ASN A 466 -21.67 -12.94 17.66
CA ASN A 466 -20.64 -12.79 18.68
C ASN A 466 -21.16 -12.03 19.91
N ALA A 467 -21.81 -12.74 20.83
CA ALA A 467 -22.28 -12.17 22.09
C ALA A 467 -21.15 -11.70 23.03
N GLY A 468 -19.90 -12.10 22.78
CA GLY A 468 -18.73 -11.70 23.59
C GLY A 468 -18.18 -10.32 23.22
N PHE A 469 -18.57 -9.76 22.07
CA PHE A 469 -18.06 -8.48 21.59
C PHE A 469 -18.64 -7.31 22.41
N ASN A 470 -17.77 -6.54 23.06
CA ASN A 470 -18.14 -5.35 23.82
C ASN A 470 -17.19 -4.20 23.49
N GLY A 471 -17.72 -3.10 22.95
CA GLY A 471 -16.87 -2.04 22.43
C GLY A 471 -17.67 -0.93 21.78
N THR A 472 -17.15 -0.36 20.69
CA THR A 472 -17.79 0.71 19.93
C THR A 472 -18.01 0.32 18.49
N ALA A 473 -19.01 0.92 17.85
CA ALA A 473 -19.26 0.86 16.42
C ALA A 473 -19.32 2.28 15.87
N ASP A 474 -18.43 2.63 14.95
CA ASP A 474 -18.49 3.83 14.13
C ASP A 474 -19.42 3.58 12.94
N ILE A 475 -20.40 4.46 12.78
CA ILE A 475 -21.40 4.43 11.71
C ILE A 475 -21.24 5.70 10.89
N THR A 476 -20.94 5.54 9.61
CA THR A 476 -20.94 6.64 8.63
C THR A 476 -21.94 6.33 7.53
N ILE A 477 -22.91 7.21 7.32
CA ILE A 477 -23.91 7.08 6.26
C ILE A 477 -23.56 8.09 5.18
N PHE A 478 -23.17 7.59 4.03
CA PHE A 478 -22.94 8.38 2.84
C PHE A 478 -24.24 8.51 2.04
N ASP A 479 -24.49 9.69 1.49
CA ASP A 479 -25.49 9.88 0.44
C ASP A 479 -25.07 9.08 -0.81
N LYS A 480 -25.92 9.04 -1.83
CA LYS A 480 -25.63 8.38 -3.10
C LYS A 480 -24.39 8.99 -3.80
N PRO A 481 -23.68 8.20 -4.63
CA PRO A 481 -22.59 8.73 -5.45
C PRO A 481 -23.05 9.87 -6.35
N THR A 482 -22.14 10.82 -6.58
CA THR A 482 -22.30 11.95 -7.48
C THR A 482 -21.22 11.92 -8.56
N SER A 483 -21.57 12.33 -9.78
CA SER A 483 -20.59 12.52 -10.85
C SER A 483 -20.01 13.93 -10.75
N VAL A 484 -18.70 14.03 -10.65
CA VAL A 484 -17.94 15.27 -10.84
C VAL A 484 -17.09 15.13 -12.10
N ASN A 485 -16.77 16.25 -12.75
CA ASN A 485 -15.92 16.24 -13.94
C ASN A 485 -14.52 16.69 -13.55
N THR A 486 -13.50 16.08 -14.15
CA THR A 486 -12.14 16.63 -14.09
C THR A 486 -12.07 18.00 -14.76
N LEU A 487 -11.01 18.76 -14.47
CA LEU A 487 -10.80 20.10 -14.99
C LEU A 487 -10.33 20.10 -16.45
N GLY A 488 -9.71 18.99 -16.90
CA GLY A 488 -9.15 18.91 -18.25
C GLY A 488 -7.98 19.88 -18.40
N ASP A 489 -7.21 20.04 -17.33
CA ASP A 489 -6.02 20.89 -17.35
C ASP A 489 -5.04 20.40 -18.45
N GLU A 490 -4.22 21.32 -18.94
CA GLU A 490 -3.26 21.08 -20.03
C GLU A 490 -3.88 20.57 -21.36
N GLY A 491 -5.18 20.79 -21.55
CA GLY A 491 -5.90 20.37 -22.76
C GLY A 491 -6.33 18.90 -22.75
N GLY A 492 -6.33 18.28 -21.56
CA GLY A 492 -6.83 16.92 -21.35
C GLY A 492 -8.33 16.75 -21.62
N ALA A 493 -8.73 15.51 -21.88
CA ALA A 493 -10.15 15.19 -21.97
C ALA A 493 -10.82 15.32 -20.60
N ILE A 494 -12.00 15.95 -20.56
CA ILE A 494 -12.81 16.00 -19.34
C ILE A 494 -13.38 14.62 -19.06
N VAL A 495 -13.03 14.05 -17.90
CA VAL A 495 -13.45 12.70 -17.48
C VAL A 495 -14.50 12.80 -16.36
N PRO A 496 -15.65 12.12 -16.46
CA PRO A 496 -16.58 12.01 -15.34
C PRO A 496 -16.05 11.02 -14.29
N VAL A 497 -15.94 11.47 -13.04
CA VAL A 497 -15.47 10.70 -11.88
C VAL A 497 -16.63 10.50 -10.90
N GLN A 498 -16.85 9.26 -10.47
CA GLN A 498 -17.87 8.96 -9.45
C GLN A 498 -17.30 9.15 -8.04
N VAL A 499 -17.81 10.10 -7.27
CA VAL A 499 -17.40 10.35 -5.87
C VAL A 499 -18.54 10.10 -4.90
N GLN A 500 -18.23 9.64 -3.69
CA GLN A 500 -19.21 9.39 -2.63
C GLN A 500 -18.70 9.88 -1.27
N GLU A 501 -18.67 11.20 -1.10
CA GLU A 501 -18.09 11.84 0.10
C GLU A 501 -19.13 12.60 0.96
N ASN A 502 -20.35 12.83 0.45
CA ASN A 502 -21.40 13.52 1.19
C ASN A 502 -21.91 12.66 2.35
N ILE A 503 -21.67 13.10 3.60
CA ILE A 503 -22.07 12.39 4.81
C ILE A 503 -23.44 12.88 5.29
N VAL A 504 -24.40 11.96 5.35
CA VAL A 504 -25.75 12.16 5.93
C VAL A 504 -25.70 12.05 7.46
N TYR A 505 -24.85 11.16 7.98
CA TYR A 505 -24.67 10.96 9.41
C TYR A 505 -23.28 10.36 9.70
N GLY A 506 -22.59 10.90 10.69
CA GLY A 506 -21.38 10.31 11.26
C GLY A 506 -21.51 10.26 12.78
N GLY A 507 -21.34 9.09 13.38
CA GLY A 507 -21.40 8.95 14.83
C GLY A 507 -21.03 7.57 15.32
N GLN A 508 -21.01 7.41 16.65
CA GLN A 508 -20.60 6.19 17.32
C GLN A 508 -21.71 5.64 18.20
N ALA A 509 -21.82 4.30 18.27
CA ALA A 509 -22.69 3.59 19.18
C ALA A 509 -21.90 2.62 20.06
N SER A 510 -22.35 2.41 21.30
CA SER A 510 -21.81 1.33 22.13
C SER A 510 -22.33 -0.02 21.64
N VAL A 511 -21.41 -1.00 21.53
CA VAL A 511 -21.73 -2.41 21.30
C VAL A 511 -21.75 -3.12 22.64
N ARG A 512 -22.87 -3.74 22.99
CA ARG A 512 -23.04 -4.53 24.21
C ARG A 512 -23.55 -5.91 23.85
N ALA A 513 -22.87 -6.93 24.33
CA ALA A 513 -23.16 -8.32 24.01
C ALA A 513 -23.35 -8.55 22.50
N GLY A 514 -22.47 -7.98 21.68
CA GLY A 514 -22.51 -8.07 20.23
C GLY A 514 -23.59 -7.25 19.53
N ARG A 515 -24.36 -6.40 20.22
CA ARG A 515 -25.46 -5.61 19.63
C ARG A 515 -25.28 -4.11 19.82
N PHE A 516 -25.74 -3.33 18.84
CA PHE A 516 -25.75 -1.87 18.92
C PHE A 516 -27.03 -1.28 18.31
N SER A 517 -27.33 -0.02 18.69
CA SER A 517 -28.37 0.77 18.06
C SER A 517 -28.01 2.25 18.11
N VAL A 518 -28.35 2.98 17.04
CA VAL A 518 -28.13 4.42 16.92
C VAL A 518 -29.41 5.10 16.43
N ASN A 519 -29.67 6.31 16.92
CA ASN A 519 -30.78 7.14 16.49
C ASN A 519 -30.25 8.50 16.05
N PHE A 520 -30.76 9.02 14.94
CA PHE A 520 -30.38 10.34 14.43
C PHE A 520 -31.53 10.96 13.63
N ILE A 521 -31.41 12.26 13.34
CA ILE A 521 -32.29 12.95 12.41
C ILE A 521 -31.55 13.07 11.08
N VAL A 522 -32.19 12.65 9.99
CA VAL A 522 -31.64 12.81 8.65
C VAL A 522 -31.64 14.32 8.32
N PRO A 523 -30.50 14.92 7.94
CA PRO A 523 -30.42 16.35 7.72
C PRO A 523 -31.19 16.78 6.45
N LYS A 524 -31.42 18.09 6.31
CA LYS A 524 -32.23 18.68 5.23
C LYS A 524 -31.50 18.77 3.89
N ASP A 525 -30.17 18.77 3.93
CA ASP A 525 -29.25 19.00 2.83
C ASP A 525 -28.91 17.74 2.00
N ILE A 526 -29.55 16.61 2.29
CA ILE A 526 -29.50 15.43 1.42
C ILE A 526 -30.05 15.73 0.02
N SER A 527 -29.65 14.95 -0.96
CA SER A 527 -30.32 15.01 -2.27
C SER A 527 -31.73 14.40 -2.21
N TYR A 528 -32.74 15.13 -2.71
CA TYR A 528 -34.14 14.72 -2.61
C TYR A 528 -34.54 13.65 -3.64
N SER A 529 -33.78 13.46 -4.72
CA SER A 529 -34.01 12.34 -5.64
C SER A 529 -33.67 11.04 -4.93
N VAL A 530 -34.51 10.01 -5.04
CA VAL A 530 -34.23 8.73 -4.38
C VAL A 530 -33.08 8.03 -5.09
N GLY A 531 -32.07 7.61 -4.33
CA GLY A 531 -30.93 6.81 -4.81
C GLY A 531 -30.34 5.96 -3.70
N LEU A 532 -29.41 5.06 -4.03
CA LEU A 532 -28.76 4.21 -3.05
C LEU A 532 -27.57 4.93 -2.41
N GLY A 533 -27.70 5.27 -1.13
CA GLY A 533 -26.58 5.63 -0.26
C GLY A 533 -25.94 4.39 0.38
N LYS A 534 -24.88 4.62 1.16
CA LYS A 534 -24.11 3.55 1.80
C LYS A 534 -23.95 3.81 3.30
N ILE A 535 -24.35 2.85 4.12
CA ILE A 535 -24.00 2.79 5.55
C ILE A 535 -22.69 2.02 5.64
N SER A 536 -21.61 2.66 6.05
CA SER A 536 -20.31 2.05 6.35
C SER A 536 -20.14 1.88 7.87
N LEU A 537 -19.64 0.71 8.27
CA LEU A 537 -19.58 0.28 9.66
C LEU A 537 -18.18 -0.22 10.00
N TYR A 538 -17.62 0.30 11.08
CA TYR A 538 -16.41 -0.24 11.72
C TYR A 538 -16.69 -0.44 13.20
N ALA A 539 -16.32 -1.58 13.79
CA ALA A 539 -16.47 -1.80 15.22
C ALA A 539 -15.16 -2.30 15.83
N ALA A 540 -14.89 -1.91 17.08
CA ALA A 540 -13.68 -2.27 17.79
C ALA A 540 -13.99 -2.71 19.22
N ASP A 541 -13.44 -3.86 19.60
CA ASP A 541 -13.38 -4.37 20.97
C ASP A 541 -11.90 -4.38 21.41
N TYR A 542 -11.52 -3.33 22.15
CA TYR A 542 -10.16 -3.13 22.63
C TYR A 542 -9.74 -4.15 23.69
N THR A 543 -10.70 -4.75 24.41
CA THR A 543 -10.41 -5.72 25.47
C THR A 543 -10.05 -7.07 24.87
N ASN A 544 -10.88 -7.54 23.93
CA ASN A 544 -10.67 -8.80 23.22
C ASN A 544 -9.72 -8.68 22.02
N LYS A 545 -9.25 -7.46 21.72
CA LYS A 545 -8.32 -7.14 20.62
C LYS A 545 -8.83 -7.61 19.26
N VAL A 546 -10.12 -7.37 19.00
CA VAL A 546 -10.77 -7.72 17.73
C VAL A 546 -11.56 -6.55 17.18
N ASP A 547 -11.62 -6.44 15.86
CA ASP A 547 -12.41 -5.45 15.15
C ASP A 547 -13.29 -6.12 14.08
N ALA A 548 -14.25 -5.35 13.57
CA ALA A 548 -15.23 -5.81 12.62
C ALA A 548 -15.54 -4.72 11.59
N GLN A 549 -15.88 -5.13 10.36
CA GLN A 549 -16.38 -4.21 9.33
C GLN A 549 -17.70 -4.68 8.73
N GLY A 550 -18.42 -3.75 8.15
CA GLY A 550 -19.60 -4.06 7.37
C GLY A 550 -20.09 -2.88 6.56
N TYR A 551 -21.07 -3.14 5.71
CA TYR A 551 -21.82 -2.10 5.04
C TYR A 551 -23.25 -2.54 4.75
N GLN A 552 -24.10 -1.57 4.44
CA GLN A 552 -25.45 -1.79 3.95
C GLN A 552 -25.81 -0.68 2.95
N LEU A 553 -26.35 -1.04 1.78
CA LEU A 553 -26.94 -0.06 0.89
C LEU A 553 -28.37 0.28 1.35
N VAL A 554 -28.71 1.58 1.27
CA VAL A 554 -30.00 2.09 1.74
C VAL A 554 -30.53 3.16 0.79
N PRO A 555 -31.84 3.14 0.43
CA PRO A 555 -32.44 4.24 -0.30
C PRO A 555 -32.42 5.53 0.54
N ILE A 556 -31.92 6.62 -0.04
CA ILE A 556 -31.89 7.95 0.56
C ILE A 556 -32.57 8.93 -0.40
N GLY A 557 -33.43 9.79 0.11
CA GLY A 557 -34.09 10.85 -0.66
C GLY A 557 -35.49 11.19 -0.17
N GLY A 558 -36.09 12.21 -0.77
CA GLY A 558 -37.37 12.78 -0.36
C GLY A 558 -37.33 13.47 1.01
N ALA A 559 -38.49 13.94 1.45
CA ALA A 559 -38.67 14.62 2.73
C ALA A 559 -39.77 13.95 3.56
N ALA A 560 -39.66 14.03 4.89
CA ALA A 560 -40.77 13.71 5.76
C ALA A 560 -41.90 14.74 5.55
N LEU A 561 -43.13 14.26 5.27
CA LEU A 561 -44.28 15.13 5.01
C LEU A 561 -44.74 15.93 6.24
N ASN A 562 -44.50 15.40 7.44
CA ASN A 562 -44.95 15.97 8.72
C ASN A 562 -43.77 16.19 9.68
N ALA A 563 -42.64 16.72 9.18
CA ALA A 563 -41.53 17.07 10.05
C ALA A 563 -41.98 18.15 11.05
N THR A 564 -41.91 17.84 12.35
CA THR A 564 -42.14 18.83 13.40
C THR A 564 -41.07 19.90 13.33
N GLY A 565 -41.45 21.18 13.43
CA GLY A 565 -40.48 22.28 13.48
C GLY A 565 -39.57 22.12 14.71
N ASP A 566 -38.27 22.01 14.48
CA ASP A 566 -37.28 22.06 15.55
C ASP A 566 -36.99 23.53 15.88
N VAL A 567 -37.60 24.00 16.97
CA VAL A 567 -37.37 25.34 17.54
C VAL A 567 -36.49 25.28 18.78
N THR A 568 -35.97 24.09 19.12
CA THR A 568 -35.10 23.93 20.29
C THR A 568 -33.68 24.23 19.84
N PRO A 569 -33.03 25.30 20.35
CA PRO A 569 -31.65 25.57 20.00
C PRO A 569 -30.76 24.38 20.43
N PRO A 570 -29.71 24.04 19.68
CA PRO A 570 -28.79 22.98 20.07
C PRO A 570 -28.14 23.32 21.41
N GLU A 571 -28.12 22.35 22.32
CA GLU A 571 -27.31 22.45 23.54
C GLU A 571 -25.84 22.23 23.16
N VAL A 572 -25.14 23.30 22.80
CA VAL A 572 -23.72 23.26 22.48
C VAL A 572 -22.93 23.22 23.78
N ARG A 573 -22.31 22.08 24.08
CA ARG A 573 -21.32 21.95 25.15
C ARG A 573 -19.94 22.10 24.55
N LEU A 574 -19.34 23.26 24.78
CA LEU A 574 -17.95 23.55 24.42
C LEU A 574 -17.05 22.96 25.51
N PHE A 575 -16.17 22.05 25.11
CA PHE A 575 -15.04 21.60 25.92
C PHE A 575 -13.81 22.30 25.35
N MET A 576 -13.36 23.38 25.99
CA MET A 576 -12.01 23.92 25.81
C MET A 576 -11.13 23.32 26.90
N ASP A 577 -9.93 22.88 26.52
CA ASP A 577 -8.94 22.26 27.43
C ASP A 577 -9.39 20.94 28.08
N ASP A 578 -10.04 20.07 27.30
CA ASP A 578 -10.27 18.67 27.67
C ASP A 578 -9.44 17.77 26.75
N ASP A 579 -8.57 16.97 27.35
CA ASP A 579 -7.66 15.98 26.73
C ASP A 579 -8.41 14.95 25.85
N SER A 580 -9.75 14.90 25.92
CA SER A 580 -10.63 14.03 25.14
C SER A 580 -11.20 14.64 23.85
N PHE A 581 -10.84 15.88 23.49
CA PHE A 581 -11.32 16.51 22.26
C PHE A 581 -10.79 15.82 20.99
N VAL A 582 -11.69 15.50 20.06
CA VAL A 582 -11.37 15.03 18.71
C VAL A 582 -12.00 16.00 17.71
N SER A 583 -11.19 16.59 16.81
CA SER A 583 -11.71 17.44 15.74
C SER A 583 -12.61 16.62 14.83
N GLY A 584 -13.83 17.12 14.62
CA GLY A 584 -14.86 16.51 13.77
C GLY A 584 -14.47 16.46 12.32
#